data_AF-A0A927FRK1-F1
#
_entry.id   AF-A0A927FRK1-F1
#
_cell.length_a   1.000
_cell.length_b   1.000
_cell.length_c   1.000
_cell.angle_alpha   90.00
_cell.angle_beta   90.00
_cell.angle_gamma   90.00
#
_symmetry.space_group_name_H-M   'P 1'
#
loop_
_entity.id
_entity.type
_entity.pdbx_description
1 polymer ?
#
loop_
_entity_poly.entity_id
_entity_poly.type
_entity_poly.pdbx_seq_one_letter_code
_entity_poly.pdbx_strand_id
1 'polypeptide(L)'
;MATRQTRTLARVMMAPAVLVLLVWMAVPLAMTLWFSFQNYNLLNPMMTGFAGWANYSYVIGDPSFTQALVNTLLLVGGVLVITIIGGTLLALLLDQPVWGQGI
;
A
#
# COMPACT_ATOMS: atom_id res chain seq x y z
N MET A 1 9.02 15.35 31.17
CA MET A 1 7.84 14.46 31.10
C MET A 1 6.70 15.23 30.46
N ALA A 2 6.31 14.92 29.21
CA ALA A 2 5.12 15.56 28.62
C ALA A 2 3.89 15.13 29.41
N THR A 3 3.30 16.06 30.16
CA THR A 3 2.09 15.81 30.95
C THR A 3 0.97 15.34 30.01
N ARG A 4 0.13 14.40 30.46
CA ARG A 4 -0.92 13.77 29.62
C ARG A 4 -1.78 14.79 28.85
N GLN A 5 -1.97 15.99 29.39
CA GLN A 5 -2.67 17.09 28.73
C GLN A 5 -2.02 17.57 27.42
N THR A 6 -0.68 17.68 27.35
CA THR A 6 0.02 18.10 26.12
C THR A 6 -0.16 17.10 24.98
N ARG A 7 -0.22 15.79 25.30
CA ARG A 7 -0.48 14.74 24.30
C ARG A 7 -1.91 14.78 23.77
N THR A 8 -2.90 15.03 24.62
CA THR A 8 -4.29 15.13 24.20
C THR A 8 -4.52 16.38 23.34
N LEU A 9 -3.97 17.52 23.73
CA LEU A 9 -4.03 18.76 22.95
C LEU A 9 -3.36 18.59 21.58
N ALA A 10 -2.17 18.00 21.52
CA ALA A 10 -1.49 17.73 20.24
C ALA A 10 -2.33 16.83 19.32
N ARG A 11 -2.98 15.78 19.85
CA ARG A 11 -3.87 14.91 19.06
C ARG A 11 -5.10 15.64 18.53
N VAL A 12 -5.74 16.49 19.34
CA VAL A 12 -6.91 17.27 18.92
C VAL A 12 -6.52 18.29 17.85
N MET A 13 -5.34 18.90 17.94
CA MET A 13 -4.84 19.83 16.93
C MET A 13 -4.48 19.12 15.61
N MET A 14 -3.98 17.88 15.66
CA MET A 14 -3.71 17.07 14.46
C MET A 14 -4.95 16.39 13.88
N ALA A 15 -5.98 16.14 14.69
CA ALA A 15 -7.20 15.44 14.30
C ALA A 15 -7.85 15.98 13.00
N PRO A 16 -8.05 17.29 12.79
CA PRO A 16 -8.67 17.77 11.55
C PRO A 16 -7.84 17.44 10.31
N ALA A 17 -6.51 17.58 10.36
CA ALA A 17 -5.64 17.24 9.23
C ALA A 17 -5.66 15.72 8.94
N VAL A 18 -5.57 14.90 9.98
CA VAL A 18 -5.64 13.43 9.84
C VAL A 18 -6.98 12.99 9.30
N LEU A 19 -8.09 13.57 9.79
CA LEU A 19 -9.44 13.23 9.32
C LEU A 19 -9.62 13.59 7.85
N VAL A 20 -9.17 14.77 7.42
CA VAL A 20 -9.26 15.19 6.02
C VAL A 20 -8.46 14.25 5.13
N LEU A 21 -7.20 13.93 5.50
CA LEU A 21 -6.37 13.00 4.72
C LEU A 21 -6.97 11.59 4.69
N LEU A 22 -7.52 11.12 5.81
CA LEU A 22 -8.15 9.81 5.90
C LEU A 22 -9.39 9.73 5.02
N VAL A 23 -10.28 10.72 5.07
CA VAL A 23 -11.47 10.79 4.20
C VAL A 23 -11.06 10.86 2.74
N TRP A 24 -10.06 11.69 2.43
CA TRP A 24 -9.52 11.83 1.08
C TRP A 24 -9.02 10.50 0.50
N MET A 25 -8.39 9.65 1.31
CA MET A 25 -7.93 8.32 0.87
C MET A 25 -9.05 7.27 0.91
N ALA A 26 -9.91 7.29 1.92
CA ALA A 26 -10.93 6.27 2.14
C ALA A 26 -12.06 6.34 1.13
N VAL A 27 -12.49 7.54 0.74
CA VAL A 27 -13.57 7.75 -0.24
C VAL A 27 -13.27 7.12 -1.61
N PRO A 28 -12.13 7.41 -2.28
CA PRO A 28 -11.82 6.77 -3.55
C PRO A 28 -11.63 5.26 -3.42
N LEU A 29 -11.06 4.76 -2.32
CA LEU A 29 -10.96 3.32 -2.06
C LEU A 29 -12.34 2.66 -1.89
N ALA A 30 -13.27 3.31 -1.21
CA ALA A 30 -14.64 2.81 -1.09
C ALA A 30 -15.35 2.81 -2.44
N MET A 31 -15.12 3.83 -3.28
CA MET A 31 -15.67 3.87 -4.63
C MET A 31 -15.09 2.79 -5.54
N THR A 32 -13.79 2.49 -5.48
CA THR A 32 -13.20 1.41 -6.28
C THR A 32 -13.74 0.05 -5.87
N LEU A 33 -13.93 -0.18 -4.56
CA LEU A 33 -14.61 -1.37 -4.05
C LEU A 33 -16.07 -1.44 -4.48
N TRP A 34 -16.79 -0.32 -4.51
CA TRP A 34 -18.18 -0.31 -4.99
C TRP A 34 -18.24 -0.63 -6.49
N PHE A 35 -17.38 -0.02 -7.30
CA PHE A 35 -17.32 -0.25 -8.75
C PHE A 35 -16.87 -1.66 -9.12
N SER A 36 -16.07 -2.34 -8.30
CA SER A 36 -15.66 -3.72 -8.59
C SER A 36 -16.83 -4.72 -8.56
N PHE A 37 -17.96 -4.39 -7.91
CA PHE A 37 -19.20 -5.20 -7.96
C PHE A 37 -20.17 -4.78 -9.07
N GLN A 38 -19.83 -3.75 -9.86
CA GLN A 38 -20.68 -3.19 -10.89
C GLN A 38 -20.09 -3.47 -12.28
N ASN A 39 -20.95 -3.63 -13.29
CA ASN A 39 -20.56 -3.46 -14.68
C ASN A 39 -20.41 -1.97 -14.94
N TYR A 40 -19.17 -1.48 -14.96
CA TYR A 40 -18.86 -0.07 -15.17
C TYR A 40 -17.82 0.06 -16.28
N ASN A 41 -18.22 0.66 -17.41
CA ASN A 41 -17.34 0.87 -18.56
C ASN A 41 -17.42 2.32 -19.02
N LEU A 42 -16.29 3.04 -18.95
CA LEU A 42 -16.21 4.44 -19.38
C LEU A 42 -16.37 4.62 -20.89
N LEU A 43 -16.02 3.61 -21.69
CA LEU A 43 -16.12 3.63 -23.15
C LEU A 43 -17.50 3.17 -23.66
N ASN A 44 -18.25 2.44 -22.84
CA ASN A 44 -19.60 2.02 -23.15
C ASN A 44 -20.55 2.35 -21.99
N PRO A 45 -21.12 3.56 -21.95
CA PRO A 45 -22.01 4.01 -20.88
C PRO A 45 -23.32 3.21 -20.77
N MET A 46 -23.67 2.40 -21.77
CA MET A 46 -24.85 1.53 -21.72
C MET A 46 -24.58 0.21 -20.98
N MET A 47 -23.32 -0.18 -20.80
CA MET A 47 -22.95 -1.33 -19.97
C MET A 47 -22.98 -0.92 -18.50
N THR A 48 -24.17 -0.97 -17.93
CA THR A 48 -24.45 -0.67 -16.52
C THR A 48 -25.24 -1.82 -15.90
N GLY A 49 -25.03 -2.08 -14.61
CA GLY A 49 -25.77 -3.09 -13.87
C GLY A 49 -24.91 -3.75 -12.79
N PHE A 50 -25.56 -4.31 -11.76
CA PHE A 50 -24.87 -4.98 -10.68
C PHE A 50 -24.32 -6.33 -11.15
N ALA A 51 -23.00 -6.47 -11.16
CA ALA A 51 -22.30 -7.70 -11.56
C ALA A 51 -22.10 -8.68 -10.40
N GLY A 52 -22.20 -8.20 -9.15
CA GLY A 52 -21.91 -8.99 -7.96
C GLY A 52 -20.50 -9.54 -8.00
N TRP A 53 -20.35 -10.86 -7.84
CA TRP A 53 -19.04 -11.54 -7.84
C TRP A 53 -18.50 -11.89 -9.24
N ALA A 54 -19.26 -11.64 -10.30
CA ALA A 54 -18.89 -12.06 -11.65
C ALA A 54 -17.54 -11.49 -12.10
N ASN A 55 -17.28 -10.22 -11.77
CA ASN A 55 -16.01 -9.54 -12.08
C ASN A 55 -14.81 -10.25 -11.44
N TYR A 56 -14.95 -10.70 -10.19
CA TYR A 56 -13.89 -11.40 -9.47
C TYR A 56 -13.64 -12.79 -10.07
N SER A 57 -14.70 -13.56 -10.35
CA SER A 57 -14.56 -14.86 -11.00
C SER A 57 -13.93 -14.75 -12.40
N TYR A 58 -14.27 -13.69 -13.14
CA TYR A 58 -13.70 -13.40 -14.45
C TYR A 58 -12.19 -13.16 -14.37
N VAL A 59 -11.75 -12.27 -13.47
CA VAL A 59 -10.33 -11.92 -13.30
C VAL A 59 -9.51 -13.11 -12.80
N ILE A 60 -10.03 -13.87 -11.82
CA ILE A 60 -9.30 -15.02 -11.27
C ILE A 60 -9.21 -16.16 -12.30
N GLY A 61 -10.22 -16.32 -13.15
CA GLY A 61 -10.21 -17.29 -14.24
C GLY A 61 -9.28 -16.91 -15.40
N ASP A 62 -8.80 -15.66 -15.45
CA ASP A 62 -7.92 -15.18 -16.51
C ASP A 62 -6.46 -15.64 -16.26
N PRO A 63 -5.87 -16.46 -17.16
CA PRO A 63 -4.48 -16.88 -17.02
C PRO A 63 -3.49 -15.70 -17.01
N SER A 64 -3.81 -14.60 -17.72
CA SER A 64 -2.95 -13.42 -17.79
C SER A 64 -2.88 -12.70 -16.44
N PHE A 65 -3.99 -12.64 -15.70
CA PHE A 65 -4.03 -12.08 -14.35
C PHE A 65 -3.14 -12.87 -13.40
N THR A 66 -3.25 -14.21 -13.42
CA THR A 66 -2.43 -15.07 -12.56
C THR A 66 -0.95 -14.97 -12.88
N GLN A 67 -0.58 -14.91 -14.17
CA GLN A 67 0.81 -14.70 -14.58
C GLN A 67 1.33 -13.33 -14.12
N ALA A 68 0.55 -12.26 -14.31
CA ALA A 68 0.90 -10.93 -13.83
C ALA A 68 1.10 -10.90 -12.31
N LEU A 69 0.20 -11.53 -11.55
CA LEU A 69 0.28 -11.63 -10.10
C LEU A 69 1.57 -12.34 -9.65
N VAL A 70 1.89 -13.49 -10.24
CA VAL A 70 3.12 -14.24 -9.93
C VAL A 70 4.35 -13.41 -10.26
N ASN A 71 4.39 -12.75 -11.42
CA ASN A 71 5.51 -11.89 -11.82
C ASN A 71 5.73 -10.75 -10.83
N THR A 72 4.65 -10.08 -10.38
CA THR A 72 4.74 -9.02 -9.38
C THR A 72 5.23 -9.55 -8.03
N LEU A 73 4.72 -10.70 -7.57
CA LEU A 73 5.16 -11.31 -6.32
C LEU A 73 6.63 -11.73 -6.36
N LEU A 74 7.08 -12.31 -7.47
CA LEU A 74 8.50 -12.65 -7.68
C LEU A 74 9.38 -11.41 -7.67
N LEU A 75 8.95 -10.33 -8.33
CA LEU A 75 9.68 -9.06 -8.33
C LEU A 75 9.76 -8.48 -6.91
N VAL A 76 8.64 -8.32 -6.22
CA VAL A 76 8.60 -7.76 -4.86
C VAL A 76 9.41 -8.63 -3.90
N GLY A 77 9.23 -9.95 -3.94
CA GLY A 77 9.98 -10.89 -3.11
C GLY A 77 11.48 -10.82 -3.38
N GLY A 78 11.89 -10.80 -4.65
CA GLY A 78 13.30 -10.67 -5.04
C GLY A 78 13.91 -9.35 -4.55
N VAL A 79 13.21 -8.23 -4.74
CA VAL A 79 13.65 -6.92 -4.24
C VAL A 79 13.80 -6.92 -2.72
N LEU A 80 12.83 -7.48 -1.98
CA LEU A 80 12.91 -7.58 -0.53
C LEU A 80 14.10 -8.42 -0.08
N VAL A 81 14.32 -9.59 -0.68
CA VAL A 81 15.46 -10.47 -0.35
C VAL A 81 16.78 -9.74 -0.57
N ILE A 82 16.95 -9.12 -1.74
CA ILE A 82 18.19 -8.39 -2.09
C ILE A 82 18.40 -7.20 -1.14
N THR A 83 17.37 -6.41 -0.88
CA THR A 83 17.49 -5.19 -0.06
C THR A 83 17.72 -5.50 1.42
N ILE A 84 17.06 -6.53 1.96
CA ILE A 84 17.25 -6.95 3.35
C ILE A 84 18.64 -7.54 3.53
N ILE A 85 19.04 -8.51 2.70
CA ILE A 85 20.35 -9.17 2.83
C ILE A 85 21.47 -8.17 2.51
N GLY A 86 21.38 -7.49 1.36
CA GLY A 86 22.38 -6.52 0.96
C GLY A 86 22.48 -5.35 1.94
N GLY A 87 21.36 -4.80 2.38
CA GLY A 87 21.31 -3.70 3.35
C GLY A 87 21.88 -4.10 4.71
N THR A 88 21.59 -5.30 5.20
CA THR A 88 22.15 -5.79 6.47
C THR A 88 23.64 -6.07 6.37
N LEU A 89 24.13 -6.67 5.28
CA LEU A 89 25.56 -6.88 5.05
C LEU A 89 26.32 -5.54 5.00
N LEU A 90 25.78 -4.54 4.29
CA LEU A 90 26.35 -3.20 4.25
C LEU A 90 26.33 -2.54 5.63
N ALA A 91 25.25 -2.68 6.40
CA ALA A 91 25.17 -2.17 7.76
C ALA A 91 26.23 -2.78 8.67
N LEU A 92 26.45 -4.10 8.59
CA LEU A 92 27.48 -4.80 9.36
C LEU A 92 28.90 -4.36 8.98
N LEU A 93 29.14 -4.08 7.69
CA LEU A 93 30.44 -3.56 7.24
C LEU A 93 30.72 -2.17 7.80
N LEU A 94 29.69 -1.31 7.87
CA LEU A 94 29.77 0.04 8.41
C LEU A 94 29.87 0.07 9.95
N ASP A 95 29.35 -0.94 10.64
CA ASP A 95 29.41 -1.08 12.10
C ASP A 95 30.80 -1.52 12.61
N GLN A 96 31.72 -1.87 11.72
CA GLN A 96 33.09 -2.22 12.10
C GLN A 96 33.91 -0.95 12.45
N PRO A 97 34.86 -1.05 13.40
CA PRO A 97 35.74 0.06 13.73
C PRO A 97 36.58 0.43 12.51
N VAL A 98 36.25 1.57 11.89
CA VAL A 98 37.04 2.13 10.79
C VAL A 98 38.29 2.81 11.32
N TRP A 99 39.39 2.68 10.59
CA TRP A 99 40.65 3.33 10.93
C TRP A 99 40.43 4.86 10.97
N GLY A 100 40.48 5.44 12.19
CA GLY A 100 40.24 6.87 12.43
C GLY A 100 39.03 7.21 13.33
N GLN A 101 38.28 6.23 13.84
CA GLN A 101 37.25 6.51 14.87
C GLN A 101 37.91 6.84 16.22
N GLY A 102 37.86 8.13 16.62
CA GLY A 102 38.29 8.59 17.95
C GLY A 102 39.62 9.33 18.01
N ILE A 103 40.13 9.83 16.88
CA ILE A 103 41.21 10.83 16.81
C ILE A 103 40.59 12.18 16.42
#